data_AF-A0A015KP42-F1
#
_entry.id   AF-A0A015KP42-F1
#
_cell.length_a   1.000
_cell.length_b   1.000
_cell.length_c   1.000
_cell.angle_alpha   90.00
_cell.angle_beta   90.00
_cell.angle_gamma   90.00
#
_symmetry.space_group_name_H-M   'P 1'
#
loop_
_entity.id
_entity.type
_entity.pdbx_description
1 polymer ?
#
loop_
_entity_poly.entity_id
_entity_poly.type
_entity_poly.pdbx_seq_one_letter_code
_entity_poly.pdbx_strand_id
1 'polypeptide(L)'
;MTINNNVIHNSQKGQVRTIMIYDIPAAWSHDAILEHLKSWGQVLEISFKTQHKYQSVWTKMTLKPTTDMDFVMRTWQQKLGDGLVRWYPGHWKLRERKARERFQVKFSLPEDWKSNLLAFSYHENQSFEHILSHELKGRAFIHLKVHGKHQLIAYFEMHEHLLRCMEFSHHWKPTISTPPTKKIPPKSNKDKKTYSQQSKGKNLGKSLSSSTCSRNKSNTQQKTDDMRPLLLKLLNLLV
;
A
#
# COMPACT_ATOMS: atom_id res chain seq x y z
N MET A 1 26.52 7.89 2.51
CA MET A 1 26.99 8.40 3.82
C MET A 1 25.95 8.03 4.86
N THR A 2 26.34 7.26 5.88
CA THR A 2 25.46 6.85 6.98
C THR A 2 25.75 7.80 8.14
N ILE A 3 24.86 8.74 8.41
CA ILE A 3 25.00 9.64 9.56
C ILE A 3 24.20 9.03 10.71
N ASN A 4 24.87 8.28 11.57
CA ASN A 4 24.30 7.76 12.80
C ASN A 4 24.80 8.62 13.96
N ASN A 5 23.96 9.54 14.44
CA ASN A 5 24.07 10.11 15.79
C ASN A 5 22.66 10.50 16.21
N ASN A 6 22.03 9.69 17.07
CA ASN A 6 20.94 10.15 17.96
C ASN A 6 20.67 9.11 19.05
N VAL A 7 21.03 9.45 20.28
CA VAL A 7 20.59 8.76 21.49
C VAL A 7 19.11 9.08 21.69
N ILE A 8 18.25 8.07 21.51
CA ILE A 8 16.80 8.21 21.72
C ILE A 8 16.53 8.01 23.22
N HIS A 9 16.13 9.08 23.92
CA HIS A 9 15.64 8.98 25.30
C HIS A 9 14.39 8.08 25.34
N ASN A 10 14.30 7.20 26.35
CA ASN A 10 13.21 6.21 26.49
C ASN A 10 11.79 6.81 26.47
N SER A 11 11.62 8.11 26.73
CA SER A 11 10.33 8.81 26.62
C SER A 11 9.84 9.02 25.18
N GLN A 12 10.72 8.95 24.18
CA GLN A 12 10.37 9.13 22.76
C GLN A 12 10.07 7.82 22.02
N LYS A 13 10.24 6.65 22.67
CA LYS A 13 10.00 5.34 22.04
C LYS A 13 8.57 5.15 21.50
N GLY A 14 7.58 5.84 22.08
CA GLY A 14 6.19 5.81 21.61
C GLY A 14 5.91 6.64 20.34
N GLN A 15 6.82 7.54 19.96
CA GLN A 15 6.62 8.54 18.90
C GLN A 15 7.48 8.27 17.65
N VAL A 16 8.32 7.24 17.67
CA VAL A 16 9.09 6.81 16.51
C VAL A 16 8.21 5.97 15.59
N ARG A 17 7.95 6.47 14.38
CA ARG A 17 7.19 5.76 13.35
C ARG A 17 8.12 5.30 12.24
N THR A 18 7.78 4.15 11.66
CA THR A 18 8.29 3.75 10.35
C THR A 18 7.19 4.01 9.33
N ILE A 19 7.53 4.67 8.22
CA ILE A 19 6.58 5.18 7.23
C ILE A 19 7.08 4.86 5.83
N MET A 20 6.18 4.35 4.98
CA MET A 20 6.36 4.24 3.53
C MET A 20 5.60 5.37 2.85
N ILE A 21 6.30 6.21 2.09
CA ILE A 21 5.76 7.36 1.38
C ILE A 21 5.81 7.10 -0.13
N TYR A 22 4.75 7.47 -0.84
CA TYR A 22 4.56 7.27 -2.27
C TYR A 22 4.25 8.57 -3.00
N ASP A 23 4.26 8.48 -4.33
CA ASP A 23 3.86 9.55 -5.27
C ASP A 23 4.74 10.80 -5.21
N ILE A 24 5.96 10.68 -4.69
CA ILE A 24 6.98 11.73 -4.77
C ILE A 24 7.51 11.78 -6.20
N PRO A 25 7.55 12.94 -6.88
CA PRO A 25 8.13 13.04 -8.22
C PRO A 25 9.58 12.56 -8.25
N ALA A 26 9.96 11.77 -9.26
CA ALA A 26 11.35 11.34 -9.44
C ALA A 26 12.32 12.51 -9.71
N ALA A 27 11.79 13.67 -10.13
CA ALA A 27 12.55 14.90 -10.34
C ALA A 27 13.01 15.56 -9.03
N TRP A 28 12.42 15.23 -7.88
CA TRP A 28 12.85 15.77 -6.59
C TRP A 28 14.17 15.12 -6.16
N SER A 29 15.14 15.95 -5.77
CA SER A 29 16.39 15.45 -5.19
C SER A 29 16.15 14.84 -3.81
N HIS A 30 17.03 13.93 -3.38
CA HIS A 30 16.96 13.35 -2.04
C HIS A 30 17.04 14.43 -0.95
N ASP A 31 17.83 15.48 -1.16
CA ASP A 31 17.98 16.60 -0.21
C ASP A 31 16.70 17.43 -0.11
N ALA A 32 16.04 17.72 -1.24
CA ALA A 32 14.75 18.43 -1.24
C ALA A 32 13.67 17.63 -0.48
N ILE A 33 13.62 16.31 -0.69
CA ILE A 33 12.70 15.44 0.04
C ILE A 33 13.00 15.47 1.54
N LEU A 34 14.28 15.38 1.92
CA LEU A 34 14.71 15.42 3.31
C LEU A 34 14.35 16.76 3.97
N GLU A 35 14.52 17.87 3.26
CA GLU A 35 14.15 19.21 3.71
C GLU A 35 12.64 19.31 3.99
N HIS A 36 11.80 18.84 3.07
CA HIS A 36 10.36 18.81 3.27
C HIS A 36 9.94 17.87 4.41
N LEU A 37 10.62 16.73 4.60
CA LEU A 37 10.33 15.80 5.71
C LEU A 37 10.63 16.37 7.10
N LYS A 38 11.52 17.36 7.21
CA LYS A 38 11.75 18.08 8.49
C LYS A 38 10.49 18.79 9.00
N SER A 39 9.57 19.15 8.10
CA SER A 39 8.28 19.72 8.48
C SER A 39 7.43 18.73 9.29
N TRP A 40 7.54 17.43 9.00
CA TRP A 40 6.82 16.34 9.68
C TRP A 40 7.46 15.92 11.00
N GLY A 41 8.78 16.10 11.14
CA GLY A 41 9.50 15.71 12.34
C GLY A 41 10.99 15.43 12.09
N GLN A 42 11.61 14.69 13.01
CA GLN A 42 13.03 14.37 12.94
C GLN A 42 13.24 13.02 12.24
N VAL A 43 13.88 13.04 11.06
CA VAL A 43 14.28 11.83 10.33
C VAL A 43 15.45 11.16 11.03
N LEU A 44 15.32 9.86 11.31
CA LEU A 44 16.33 9.03 11.96
C LEU A 44 17.02 8.11 10.96
N GLU A 45 16.25 7.57 10.01
CA GLU A 45 16.74 6.68 8.95
C GLU A 45 15.88 6.88 7.71
N ILE A 46 16.49 6.81 6.51
CA ILE A 46 15.78 7.03 5.26
C ILE A 46 16.36 6.16 4.15
N SER A 47 15.50 5.65 3.28
CA SER A 47 15.89 4.99 2.04
C SER A 47 14.96 5.39 0.90
N PHE A 48 15.53 5.46 -0.30
CA PHE A 48 14.85 5.93 -1.51
C PHE A 48 14.73 4.78 -2.51
N LYS A 49 13.63 4.77 -3.25
CA LYS A 49 13.45 3.83 -4.37
C LYS A 49 12.70 4.50 -5.51
N THR A 50 13.40 4.74 -6.61
CA THR A 50 12.85 5.31 -7.83
C THR A 50 12.11 4.26 -8.66
N GLN A 51 10.97 4.64 -9.21
CA GLN A 51 10.08 3.82 -10.05
C GLN A 51 9.48 4.70 -11.16
N HIS A 52 10.09 4.66 -12.35
CA HIS A 52 9.71 5.50 -13.48
C HIS A 52 9.68 7.00 -13.11
N LYS A 53 8.53 7.66 -13.28
CA LYS A 53 8.34 9.10 -13.01
C LYS A 53 8.15 9.47 -11.53
N TYR A 54 8.10 8.46 -10.65
CA TYR A 54 7.94 8.66 -9.21
C TYR A 54 9.06 7.97 -8.43
N GLN A 55 9.18 8.32 -7.16
CA GLN A 55 9.99 7.63 -6.17
C GLN A 55 9.18 7.40 -4.90
N SER A 56 9.55 6.37 -4.17
CA SER A 56 9.02 6.05 -2.85
C SER A 56 10.11 6.18 -1.81
N VAL A 57 9.73 6.58 -0.60
CA VAL A 57 10.64 6.73 0.53
C VAL A 57 10.19 5.81 1.65
N TRP A 58 11.11 5.04 2.21
CA TRP A 58 10.92 4.46 3.54
C TRP A 58 11.70 5.32 4.53
N THR A 59 11.07 5.72 5.62
CA THR A 59 11.71 6.54 6.65
C THR A 59 11.32 6.05 8.04
N LYS A 60 12.29 6.08 8.95
CA LYS A 60 12.07 5.98 10.39
C LYS A 60 12.25 7.38 10.96
N MET A 61 11.24 7.91 11.63
CA MET A 61 11.27 9.28 12.12
C MET A 61 10.46 9.48 13.40
N THR A 62 10.84 10.48 14.18
CA THR A 62 10.04 11.00 15.29
C THR A 62 9.11 12.07 14.73
N LEU A 63 7.81 11.76 14.62
CA LEU A 63 6.82 12.70 14.08
C LEU A 63 6.47 13.79 15.07
N LYS A 64 6.15 15.00 14.59
CA LYS A 64 5.50 16.04 15.41
C LYS A 64 4.11 15.58 15.86
N PRO A 65 3.58 16.04 17.01
CA PRO A 65 2.31 15.56 17.54
C PRO A 65 1.13 15.64 16.56
N THR A 66 1.01 16.71 15.78
CA THR A 66 -0.05 16.87 14.77
C THR A 66 0.06 15.84 13.65
N THR A 67 1.26 15.67 13.09
CA THR A 67 1.54 14.68 12.05
C THR A 67 1.41 13.25 12.57
N ASP A 68 1.78 13.00 13.83
CA ASP A 68 1.60 11.69 14.46
C ASP A 68 0.11 11.36 14.66
N MET A 69 -0.68 12.34 15.09
CA MET A 69 -2.13 12.19 15.20
C MET A 69 -2.75 11.87 13.83
N ASP A 70 -2.40 12.59 12.77
CA ASP A 70 -2.89 12.29 11.41
C ASP A 70 -2.54 10.85 10.99
N PHE A 71 -1.31 10.43 11.29
CA PHE A 71 -0.83 9.09 10.98
C PHE A 71 -1.57 8.00 11.79
N VAL A 72 -1.83 8.24 13.08
CA VAL A 72 -2.59 7.34 13.97
C VAL A 72 -4.06 7.27 13.59
N MET A 73 -4.65 8.40 13.17
CA MET A 73 -6.00 8.48 12.60
C MET A 73 -6.09 7.82 11.21
N ARG A 74 -4.97 7.27 10.71
CA ARG A 74 -4.89 6.53 9.44
C ARG A 74 -5.37 7.38 8.27
N THR A 75 -4.98 8.64 8.21
CA THR A 75 -5.09 9.40 6.96
C THR A 75 -4.21 8.73 5.90
N TRP A 76 -4.65 8.70 4.65
CA TRP A 76 -3.89 8.02 3.59
C TRP A 76 -3.00 8.99 2.82
N GLN A 77 -3.14 10.28 3.11
CA GLN A 77 -2.53 11.36 2.37
C GLN A 77 -2.04 12.44 3.34
N GLN A 78 -0.89 13.00 3.01
CA GLN A 78 -0.27 14.08 3.76
C GLN A 78 0.39 15.07 2.80
N LYS A 79 0.45 16.34 3.19
CA LYS A 79 1.16 17.37 2.43
C LYS A 79 2.67 17.22 2.62
N LEU A 80 3.41 17.22 1.52
CA LEU A 80 4.88 17.23 1.50
C LEU A 80 5.32 18.31 0.49
N GLY A 81 5.89 19.41 0.99
CA GLY A 81 6.10 20.61 0.18
C GLY A 81 4.77 21.13 -0.37
N ASP A 82 4.71 21.41 -1.67
CA ASP A 82 3.47 21.82 -2.36
C ASP A 82 2.65 20.63 -2.90
N GLY A 83 3.14 19.41 -2.72
CA GLY A 83 2.51 18.19 -3.19
C GLY A 83 1.71 17.47 -2.10
N LEU A 84 0.84 16.57 -2.54
CA LEU A 84 0.18 15.61 -1.69
C LEU A 84 0.78 14.22 -1.97
N VAL A 85 1.18 13.53 -0.92
CA VAL A 85 1.79 12.21 -0.99
C VAL A 85 0.96 11.21 -0.19
N ARG A 86 0.94 9.96 -0.63
CA ARG A 86 0.37 8.88 0.17
C ARG A 86 1.39 8.33 1.14
N TRP A 87 0.94 8.00 2.35
CA TRP A 87 1.78 7.36 3.35
C TRP A 87 1.12 6.12 3.96
N TYR A 88 1.94 5.17 4.39
CA TYR A 88 1.50 3.92 5.00
C TYR A 88 2.46 3.52 6.11
N PRO A 89 2.05 2.66 7.06
CA PRO A 89 2.97 2.11 8.03
C PRO A 89 4.12 1.33 7.38
N GLY A 90 5.33 1.56 7.86
CA GLY A 90 6.57 1.02 7.31
C GLY A 90 6.65 -0.50 7.31
N HIS A 91 6.00 -1.13 8.29
CA HIS A 91 5.95 -2.58 8.43
C HIS A 91 4.96 -3.26 7.47
N TRP A 92 4.12 -2.50 6.75
CA TRP A 92 3.17 -3.08 5.80
C TRP A 92 3.90 -3.68 4.59
N LYS A 93 3.55 -4.93 4.29
CA LYS A 93 3.97 -5.62 3.07
C LYS A 93 3.28 -5.00 1.85
N LEU A 94 3.83 -5.28 0.66
CA LEU A 94 3.26 -4.80 -0.60
C LEU A 94 1.79 -5.24 -0.77
N ARG A 95 1.45 -6.47 -0.34
CA ARG A 95 0.09 -7.01 -0.41
C ARG A 95 -0.91 -6.18 0.41
N GLU A 96 -0.53 -5.74 1.60
CA GLU A 96 -1.40 -4.96 2.50
C GLU A 96 -1.66 -3.57 1.91
N ARG A 97 -0.61 -2.91 1.42
CA ARG A 97 -0.71 -1.64 0.69
C ARG A 97 -1.62 -1.77 -0.54
N LYS A 98 -1.43 -2.82 -1.36
CA LYS A 98 -2.26 -3.06 -2.55
C LYS A 98 -3.70 -3.43 -2.24
N ALA A 99 -3.97 -4.13 -1.14
CA ALA A 99 -5.32 -4.38 -0.68
C ALA A 99 -6.04 -3.07 -0.34
N ARG A 100 -5.30 -2.10 0.21
CA ARG A 100 -5.80 -0.75 0.53
C ARG A 100 -6.08 0.10 -0.71
N GLU A 101 -5.34 -0.12 -1.79
CA GLU A 101 -5.52 0.57 -3.07
C GLU A 101 -6.62 -0.05 -3.96
N ARG A 102 -7.34 -1.06 -3.47
CA ARG A 102 -8.27 -1.86 -4.29
C ARG A 102 -9.47 -1.06 -4.82
N PHE A 103 -10.02 -0.19 -3.99
CA PHE A 103 -11.21 0.57 -4.33
C PHE A 103 -10.81 1.96 -4.82
N GLN A 104 -10.82 2.13 -6.14
CA GLN A 104 -10.36 3.35 -6.78
C GLN A 104 -11.27 3.76 -7.94
N VAL A 105 -11.53 5.06 -8.02
CA VAL A 105 -12.24 5.72 -9.13
C VAL A 105 -11.29 6.67 -9.80
N LYS A 106 -11.39 6.73 -11.13
CA LYS A 106 -10.70 7.69 -11.97
C LYS A 106 -11.70 8.70 -12.54
N PHE A 107 -11.44 9.97 -12.32
CA PHE A 107 -12.14 11.07 -12.96
C PHE A 107 -11.29 11.64 -14.09
N SER A 108 -11.91 11.90 -15.24
CA SER A 108 -11.29 12.67 -16.32
C SER A 108 -11.68 14.13 -16.14
N LEU A 109 -10.70 14.98 -15.85
CA LEU A 109 -10.91 16.38 -15.52
C LEU A 109 -10.62 17.28 -16.73
N PRO A 110 -11.38 18.37 -16.92
CA PRO A 110 -11.04 19.45 -17.84
C PRO A 110 -9.67 20.08 -17.53
N GLU A 111 -9.08 20.81 -18.47
CA GLU A 111 -7.78 21.46 -18.26
C GLU A 111 -7.86 22.62 -17.26
N ASP A 112 -8.98 23.34 -17.27
CA ASP A 112 -9.32 24.46 -16.41
C ASP A 112 -9.94 24.04 -15.07
N TRP A 113 -9.97 22.74 -14.73
CA TRP A 113 -10.76 22.24 -13.59
C TRP A 113 -10.46 22.94 -12.26
N LYS A 114 -9.22 23.41 -12.03
CA LYS A 114 -8.85 24.14 -10.79
C LYS A 114 -9.43 25.55 -10.70
N SER A 115 -9.70 26.17 -11.84
CA SER A 115 -10.31 27.50 -11.96
C SER A 115 -11.79 27.42 -12.34
N ASN A 116 -12.31 26.22 -12.61
CA ASN A 116 -13.65 26.02 -13.11
C ASN A 116 -14.68 26.17 -11.99
N LEU A 117 -15.73 26.97 -12.22
CA LEU A 117 -16.80 27.18 -11.26
C LEU A 117 -17.48 25.88 -10.83
N LEU A 118 -17.59 24.90 -11.75
CA LEU A 118 -18.15 23.58 -11.47
C LEU A 118 -17.31 22.80 -10.45
N ALA A 119 -16.03 23.09 -10.30
CA ALA A 119 -15.19 22.46 -9.29
C ALA A 119 -15.34 23.13 -7.92
N PHE A 120 -15.57 24.45 -7.90
CA PHE A 120 -15.76 25.21 -6.65
C PHE A 120 -17.15 25.04 -6.07
N SER A 121 -18.17 24.97 -6.92
CA SER A 121 -19.58 24.79 -6.56
C SER A 121 -20.11 23.52 -7.21
N TYR A 122 -19.49 22.39 -6.85
CA TYR A 122 -19.76 21.09 -7.45
C TYR A 122 -21.14 20.55 -7.06
N HIS A 123 -21.50 20.68 -5.79
CA HIS A 123 -22.82 20.33 -5.27
C HIS A 123 -23.15 21.22 -4.08
N GLU A 124 -24.33 21.83 -4.05
CA GLU A 124 -24.79 22.69 -2.92
C GLU A 124 -23.73 23.71 -2.44
N ASN A 125 -23.05 24.37 -3.38
CA ASN A 125 -21.95 25.33 -3.11
C ASN A 125 -20.70 24.74 -2.41
N GLN A 126 -20.58 23.42 -2.34
CA GLN A 126 -19.37 22.75 -1.88
C GLN A 126 -18.46 22.38 -3.04
N SER A 127 -17.15 22.40 -2.80
CA SER A 127 -16.16 22.07 -3.81
C SER A 127 -16.14 20.57 -4.11
N PHE A 128 -15.67 20.22 -5.30
CA PHE A 128 -15.52 18.83 -5.73
C PHE A 128 -14.67 18.01 -4.75
N GLU A 129 -13.55 18.58 -4.29
CA GLU A 129 -12.68 17.92 -3.31
C GLU A 129 -13.39 17.71 -1.98
N HIS A 130 -14.19 18.69 -1.54
CA HIS A 130 -14.97 18.59 -0.30
C HIS A 130 -16.01 17.47 -0.37
N ILE A 131 -16.78 17.41 -1.47
CA ILE A 131 -17.77 16.36 -1.71
C ILE A 131 -17.10 14.98 -1.75
N LEU A 132 -16.00 14.86 -2.49
CA LEU A 132 -15.26 13.60 -2.58
C LEU A 132 -14.73 13.15 -1.21
N SER A 133 -14.22 14.05 -0.37
CA SER A 133 -13.62 13.69 0.91
C SER A 133 -14.65 13.47 2.03
N HIS A 134 -15.65 14.34 2.17
CA HIS A 134 -16.57 14.35 3.31
C HIS A 134 -17.85 13.55 3.02
N GLU A 135 -18.48 13.75 1.88
CA GLU A 135 -19.74 13.06 1.55
C GLU A 135 -19.50 11.65 1.01
N LEU A 136 -18.56 11.51 0.07
CA LEU A 136 -18.25 10.23 -0.57
C LEU A 136 -17.16 9.44 0.17
N LYS A 137 -16.59 10.01 1.23
CA LYS A 137 -15.61 9.35 2.13
C LYS A 137 -14.37 8.84 1.39
N GLY A 138 -13.91 9.58 0.38
CA GLY A 138 -12.61 9.39 -0.26
C GLY A 138 -11.47 9.62 0.74
N ARG A 139 -10.45 8.77 0.70
CA ARG A 139 -9.34 8.76 1.66
C ARG A 139 -8.03 9.33 1.11
N ALA A 140 -7.81 9.19 -0.19
CA ALA A 140 -6.68 9.78 -0.89
C ALA A 140 -7.05 10.13 -2.33
N PHE A 141 -6.36 11.11 -2.87
CA PHE A 141 -6.59 11.78 -4.14
C PHE A 141 -5.24 12.03 -4.81
N ILE A 142 -5.05 11.47 -6.01
CA ILE A 142 -3.84 11.70 -6.80
C ILE A 142 -4.22 12.41 -8.08
N HIS A 143 -3.70 13.63 -8.24
CA HIS A 143 -3.82 14.38 -9.48
C HIS A 143 -2.66 14.03 -10.42
N LEU A 144 -3.02 13.64 -11.63
CA LEU A 144 -2.09 13.18 -12.66
C LEU A 144 -2.40 13.93 -13.95
N LYS A 145 -1.36 14.31 -14.71
CA LYS A 145 -1.50 14.69 -16.12
C LYS A 145 -1.02 13.51 -16.96
N VAL A 146 -1.90 12.94 -17.78
CA VAL A 146 -1.63 11.77 -18.62
C VAL A 146 -2.02 12.12 -20.06
N HIS A 147 -1.03 12.18 -20.96
CA HIS A 147 -1.21 12.62 -22.35
C HIS A 147 -1.96 13.95 -22.48
N GLY A 148 -1.56 14.96 -21.69
CA GLY A 148 -2.20 16.28 -21.69
C GLY A 148 -3.53 16.36 -20.93
N LYS A 149 -4.17 15.23 -20.60
CA LYS A 149 -5.44 15.22 -19.88
C LYS A 149 -5.23 15.14 -18.38
N HIS A 150 -5.93 16.00 -17.64
CA HIS A 150 -5.97 15.95 -16.18
C HIS A 150 -6.82 14.77 -15.72
N GLN A 151 -6.30 13.99 -14.79
CA GLN A 151 -6.99 12.86 -14.19
C GLN A 151 -6.84 12.95 -12.68
N LEU A 152 -7.92 12.64 -11.98
CA LEU A 152 -7.89 12.40 -10.54
C LEU A 152 -8.16 10.93 -10.27
N ILE A 153 -7.33 10.31 -9.44
CA ILE A 153 -7.62 9.00 -8.87
C ILE A 153 -8.00 9.19 -7.40
N ALA A 154 -9.24 8.84 -7.07
CA ALA A 154 -9.74 8.81 -5.70
C ALA A 154 -9.69 7.38 -5.16
N TYR A 155 -9.22 7.20 -3.94
CA TYR A 155 -9.13 5.92 -3.25
C TYR A 155 -10.11 5.86 -2.09
N PHE A 156 -10.75 4.70 -1.93
CA PHE A 156 -11.76 4.45 -0.92
C PHE A 156 -11.36 3.30 -0.01
N GLU A 157 -11.74 3.43 1.26
CA GLU A 157 -11.53 2.40 2.28
C GLU A 157 -12.42 1.18 2.08
N MET A 158 -13.68 1.40 1.71
CA MET A 158 -14.71 0.38 1.63
C MET A 158 -15.28 0.31 0.22
N HIS A 159 -15.73 -0.90 -0.17
CA HIS A 159 -16.41 -1.09 -1.44
C HIS A 159 -17.71 -0.28 -1.54
N GLU A 160 -18.44 -0.17 -0.43
CA GLU A 160 -19.68 0.60 -0.33
C GLU A 160 -19.47 2.07 -0.72
N HIS A 161 -18.40 2.71 -0.21
CA HIS A 161 -18.08 4.10 -0.55
C HIS A 161 -17.74 4.27 -2.04
N LEU A 162 -17.05 3.28 -2.62
CA LEU A 162 -16.81 3.24 -4.07
C LEU A 162 -18.12 3.16 -4.85
N LEU A 163 -19.06 2.28 -4.47
CA LEU A 163 -20.36 2.16 -5.14
C LEU A 163 -21.17 3.44 -5.02
N ARG A 164 -21.24 4.03 -3.81
CA ARG A 164 -21.88 5.31 -3.58
C ARG A 164 -21.28 6.41 -4.46
N CYS A 165 -19.96 6.44 -4.62
CA CYS A 165 -19.31 7.38 -5.54
C CYS A 165 -19.70 7.10 -7.00
N MET A 166 -19.87 5.84 -7.42
CA MET A 166 -20.28 5.54 -8.80
C MET A 166 -21.74 5.91 -9.09
N GLU A 167 -22.60 5.88 -8.08
CA GLU A 167 -24.02 6.23 -8.16
C GLU A 167 -24.28 7.73 -7.99
N PHE A 168 -23.31 8.47 -7.44
CA PHE A 168 -23.43 9.91 -7.25
C PHE A 168 -23.49 10.66 -8.59
N SER A 169 -24.31 11.72 -8.64
CA SER A 169 -24.42 12.55 -9.83
C SER A 169 -23.18 13.41 -9.99
N HIS A 170 -22.37 13.09 -11.00
CA HIS A 170 -21.10 13.76 -11.25
C HIS A 170 -21.12 14.60 -12.52
N HIS A 171 -20.56 15.82 -12.47
CA HIS A 171 -20.28 16.63 -13.67
C HIS A 171 -19.21 15.99 -14.57
N TRP A 172 -18.31 15.19 -14.00
CA TRP A 172 -17.20 14.56 -14.70
C TRP A 172 -17.29 13.05 -14.60
N LYS A 173 -17.11 12.37 -15.73
CA LYS A 173 -17.32 10.92 -15.83
C LYS A 173 -16.39 10.14 -14.87
N PRO A 174 -16.94 9.42 -13.87
CA PRO A 174 -16.16 8.49 -13.07
C PRO A 174 -15.95 7.18 -13.86
N THR A 175 -14.81 6.54 -13.66
CA THR A 175 -14.54 5.21 -14.21
C THR A 175 -13.76 4.41 -13.18
N ILE A 176 -14.20 3.18 -12.92
CA ILE A 176 -13.48 2.27 -12.02
C ILE A 176 -12.13 1.94 -12.68
N SER A 177 -11.02 2.32 -12.04
CA SER A 177 -9.67 2.16 -12.61
C SER A 177 -9.18 0.72 -12.65
N THR A 178 -9.81 -0.18 -11.87
CA THR A 178 -9.63 -1.64 -11.95
C THR A 178 -10.92 -2.34 -11.52
N PRO A 179 -11.57 -3.17 -12.37
CA PRO A 179 -12.79 -3.86 -11.96
C PRO A 179 -12.52 -4.75 -10.73
N PRO A 180 -13.42 -4.79 -9.73
CA PRO A 180 -13.29 -5.69 -8.60
C PRO A 180 -13.63 -7.11 -9.05
N THR A 181 -12.70 -7.75 -9.74
CA THR A 181 -12.48 -9.21 -9.92
C THR A 181 -11.79 -9.43 -11.26
N LYS A 182 -10.52 -9.88 -11.23
CA LYS A 182 -10.09 -10.79 -12.29
C LYS A 182 -10.89 -12.06 -12.04
N LYS A 183 -11.88 -12.38 -12.89
CA LYS A 183 -12.39 -13.75 -12.96
C LYS A 183 -11.17 -14.64 -13.18
N ILE A 184 -10.83 -15.47 -12.20
CA ILE A 184 -9.85 -16.52 -12.39
C ILE A 184 -10.41 -17.36 -13.55
N PRO A 185 -9.70 -17.52 -14.68
CA PRO A 185 -10.17 -18.41 -15.72
C PRO A 185 -10.39 -19.78 -15.08
N PRO A 186 -11.53 -20.47 -15.34
CA PRO A 186 -11.69 -21.83 -14.84
C PRO A 186 -10.48 -22.63 -15.34
N LYS A 187 -9.75 -23.25 -14.42
CA LYS A 187 -8.66 -24.16 -14.77
C LYS A 187 -9.26 -25.21 -15.71
N SER A 188 -8.89 -25.17 -16.98
CA SER A 188 -9.29 -26.20 -17.93
C SER A 188 -8.62 -27.51 -17.50
N ASN A 189 -9.43 -28.50 -17.14
CA ASN A 189 -8.99 -29.88 -16.92
C ASN A 189 -8.69 -30.57 -18.27
N LYS A 190 -7.68 -30.09 -18.98
CA LYS A 190 -7.04 -30.71 -20.16
C LYS A 190 -5.57 -30.30 -20.07
N ASP A 191 -4.58 -31.14 -19.79
CA ASP A 191 -4.40 -32.54 -20.16
C ASP A 191 -3.68 -33.31 -19.05
N LYS A 192 -4.24 -34.46 -18.63
CA LYS A 192 -3.43 -35.54 -18.02
C LYS A 192 -2.56 -36.12 -19.13
N LYS A 193 -1.34 -35.61 -19.33
CA LYS A 193 -0.30 -36.39 -20.01
C LYS A 193 0.30 -37.37 -19.01
N THR A 194 -0.24 -38.59 -19.05
CA THR A 194 0.34 -39.81 -18.51
C THR A 194 1.76 -39.97 -19.07
N TYR A 195 2.77 -39.84 -18.21
CA TYR A 195 4.13 -40.26 -18.54
C TYR A 195 4.18 -41.79 -18.47
N SER A 196 4.05 -42.42 -19.63
CA SER A 196 4.43 -43.82 -19.86
C SER A 196 5.95 -43.92 -19.69
N GLN A 197 6.42 -44.48 -18.58
CA GLN A 197 7.81 -44.90 -18.46
C GLN A 197 7.99 -46.21 -19.23
N GLN A 198 8.68 -46.11 -20.37
CA GLN A 198 9.14 -47.25 -21.13
C GLN A 198 10.51 -47.66 -20.57
N SER A 199 10.58 -48.88 -20.04
CA SER A 199 11.79 -49.50 -19.49
C SER A 199 12.67 -50.05 -20.62
N LYS A 200 13.98 -49.77 -20.56
CA LYS A 200 15.05 -50.58 -21.16
C LYS A 200 16.33 -50.36 -20.36
N GLY A 201 16.77 -51.38 -19.63
CA GLY A 201 18.00 -51.37 -18.85
C GLY A 201 19.20 -51.98 -19.59
N LYS A 202 20.41 -51.76 -19.03
CA LYS A 202 21.47 -52.77 -18.79
C LYS A 202 22.76 -52.13 -18.22
N ASN A 203 22.97 -52.35 -16.91
CA ASN A 203 24.12 -52.91 -16.18
C ASN A 203 25.59 -52.44 -16.30
N LEU A 204 26.29 -52.68 -15.16
CA LEU A 204 27.73 -52.71 -14.80
C LEU A 204 28.39 -51.37 -14.38
N GLY A 205 29.01 -51.21 -13.20
CA GLY A 205 29.32 -52.15 -12.12
C GLY A 205 29.93 -51.53 -10.84
N LYS A 206 29.87 -52.35 -9.78
CA LYS A 206 30.47 -52.38 -8.42
C LYS A 206 31.63 -51.42 -8.05
N SER A 207 31.57 -50.80 -6.86
CA SER A 207 32.33 -51.25 -5.66
C SER A 207 31.77 -50.70 -4.34
N LEU A 208 31.86 -51.53 -3.29
CA LEU A 208 31.48 -51.34 -1.88
C LEU A 208 32.37 -50.26 -1.20
N SER A 209 31.93 -49.53 -0.16
CA SER A 209 32.04 -50.00 1.24
C SER A 209 31.06 -49.31 2.22
N SER A 210 30.46 -50.14 3.06
CA SER A 210 29.67 -49.82 4.25
C SER A 210 30.52 -49.38 5.44
N SER A 211 30.05 -48.38 6.22
CA SER A 211 30.16 -48.41 7.69
C SER A 211 29.09 -47.52 8.33
N THR A 212 28.30 -48.17 9.17
CA THR A 212 27.20 -47.71 10.03
C THR A 212 27.66 -46.73 11.12
N CYS A 213 26.87 -45.68 11.42
CA CYS A 213 26.17 -45.56 12.72
C CYS A 213 25.33 -44.26 12.85
N SER A 214 24.03 -44.47 12.99
CA SER A 214 23.02 -43.80 13.83
C SER A 214 23.13 -42.29 14.16
N ARG A 215 22.04 -41.55 13.84
CA ARG A 215 21.24 -40.80 14.84
C ARG A 215 19.96 -40.22 14.22
N ASN A 216 18.83 -40.73 14.69
CA ASN A 216 17.50 -40.15 14.84
C ASN A 216 17.13 -38.90 14.01
N LYS A 217 16.14 -39.06 13.11
CA LYS A 217 15.36 -37.95 12.56
C LYS A 217 13.87 -38.19 12.87
N SER A 218 13.41 -37.64 13.98
CA SER A 218 11.98 -37.59 14.31
C SER A 218 11.33 -36.38 13.61
N ASN A 219 10.12 -36.60 13.11
CA ASN A 219 9.27 -35.67 12.39
C ASN A 219 9.15 -34.29 13.08
N THR A 220 9.44 -33.22 12.34
CA THR A 220 9.01 -31.87 12.73
C THR A 220 7.60 -31.62 12.21
N GLN A 221 6.63 -31.65 13.13
CA GLN A 221 5.26 -31.25 12.90
C GLN A 221 5.18 -29.77 12.50
N GLN A 222 4.36 -29.50 11.48
CA GLN A 222 3.85 -28.18 11.17
C GLN A 222 3.05 -27.64 12.36
N LYS A 223 3.52 -26.58 13.01
CA LYS A 223 2.68 -25.76 13.87
C LYS A 223 1.91 -24.78 13.01
N THR A 224 0.63 -25.06 12.83
CA THR A 224 -0.38 -24.08 12.40
C THR A 224 -0.76 -23.28 13.64
N ASP A 225 -0.37 -22.00 13.69
CA ASP A 225 -0.83 -21.06 14.71
C ASP A 225 -2.32 -20.75 14.46
N ASP A 226 -3.21 -21.51 15.09
CA ASP A 226 -4.64 -21.22 15.10
C ASP A 226 -4.91 -20.10 16.13
N MET A 227 -5.15 -18.88 15.65
CA MET A 227 -5.34 -17.66 16.44
C MET A 227 -6.75 -17.52 17.04
N ARG A 228 -7.62 -18.52 16.83
CA ARG A 228 -8.98 -18.58 17.39
C ARG A 228 -9.06 -18.45 18.91
N PRO A 229 -8.14 -19.01 19.73
CA PRO A 229 -8.22 -18.89 21.19
C PRO A 229 -8.03 -17.45 21.69
N LEU A 230 -7.23 -16.64 20.98
CA LEU A 230 -6.96 -15.26 21.35
C LEU A 230 -8.15 -14.33 21.04
N LEU A 231 -8.86 -14.61 19.94
CA LEU A 231 -10.09 -13.89 19.59
C LEU A 231 -11.22 -14.14 20.59
N LEU A 232 -11.38 -15.40 21.04
CA LEU A 232 -12.34 -15.75 22.10
C LEU A 232 -12.01 -15.05 23.42
N LYS A 233 -10.72 -14.88 23.75
CA LYS A 233 -10.28 -14.21 24.97
C LYS A 233 -10.53 -12.69 24.94
N LEU A 234 -10.46 -12.06 23.77
CA LEU A 234 -10.77 -10.64 23.58
C LEU A 234 -12.28 -10.34 23.64
N LEU A 235 -13.11 -11.25 23.13
CA LEU A 235 -14.57 -11.11 23.18
C LEU A 235 -15.12 -11.20 24.61
N ASN A 236 -14.52 -12.05 25.45
CA ASN A 236 -14.94 -12.20 26.85
C ASN A 236 -14.50 -11.05 27.78
N LEU A 237 -13.71 -10.09 27.29
CA LEU A 237 -13.30 -8.90 28.03
C LEU A 237 -14.20 -7.67 27.74
N LEU A 238 -15.18 -7.82 26.85
CA LEU A 238 -16.11 -6.77 26.44
C LEU A 238 -17.54 -6.97 26.99
N VAL A 239 -17.71 -7.84 27.99
CA VAL A 239 -18.95 -8.05 28.76
C VAL A 239 -18.71 -7.67 30.20
#